data_AF-A0A936NLQ4-F1
#
_entry.id   AF-A0A936NLQ4-F1
#
_cell.length_a   1.000
_cell.length_b   1.000
_cell.length_c   1.000
_cell.angle_alpha   90.00
_cell.angle_beta   90.00
_cell.angle_gamma   90.00
#
_symmetry.space_group_name_H-M   'P 1'
#
loop_
_entity.id
_entity.type
_entity.pdbx_description
1 polymer ?
#
loop_
_entity_poly.entity_id
_entity_poly.type
_entity_poly.pdbx_seq_one_letter_code
_entity_poly.pdbx_strand_id
1 'polypeptide(L)'
;MTHEDLEETVPLYAIGALEKAERQALEAHLLSGCMPCRTALKEVQTVTISLPFALNLVPPPRALKTKIMGARTQAPPTETATHPSATPSLEPGEWMKHLFPPTSTATTSFGLALGLVFAGILGLLMFQGWNSPPRVTEDTRTLTELQIQVDTANAQVTTLQQQLGEREELLTQTREELQRRTEELAEVKDQLIQREAEVDDLKAQLAQPSGRSSQLP
;
A
#
# COMPACT_ATOMS: atom_id res chain seq x y z
N MET A 1 25.11 4.09 -12.63
CA MET A 1 24.15 3.21 -11.92
C MET A 1 22.92 3.11 -12.78
N THR A 2 22.41 1.90 -12.96
CA THR A 2 21.16 1.67 -13.69
C THR A 2 19.97 2.06 -12.81
N HIS A 3 18.78 2.07 -13.40
CA HIS A 3 17.53 2.28 -12.67
C HIS A 3 17.34 1.19 -11.61
N GLU A 4 17.56 -0.07 -11.99
CA GLU A 4 17.37 -1.25 -11.14
C GLU A 4 18.25 -1.21 -9.89
N ASP A 5 19.52 -0.80 -10.02
CA ASP A 5 20.44 -0.68 -8.87
C ASP A 5 19.96 0.37 -7.85
N LEU A 6 19.27 1.40 -8.32
CA LEU A 6 18.85 2.54 -7.51
C LEU A 6 17.47 2.36 -6.89
N GLU A 7 16.58 1.59 -7.53
CA GLU A 7 15.25 1.30 -7.03
C GLU A 7 15.29 0.66 -5.63
N GLU A 8 16.22 -0.28 -5.40
CA GLU A 8 16.39 -0.94 -4.10
C GLU A 8 16.84 0.01 -2.99
N THR A 9 17.48 1.14 -3.33
CA THR A 9 17.96 2.14 -2.38
C THR A 9 16.90 3.19 -2.02
N VAL A 10 15.80 3.27 -2.78
CA VAL A 10 14.73 4.26 -2.57
C VAL A 10 14.13 4.21 -1.17
N PRO A 11 13.83 3.03 -0.58
CA PRO A 11 13.31 2.98 0.78
C PRO A 11 14.29 3.50 1.84
N LEU A 12 15.58 3.19 1.68
CA LEU A 12 16.64 3.66 2.57
C LEU A 12 16.82 5.18 2.48
N TYR A 13 16.66 5.74 1.28
CA TYR A 13 16.64 7.19 1.10
C TYR A 13 15.44 7.84 1.81
N ALA A 14 14.24 7.25 1.70
CA ALA A 14 13.03 7.79 2.31
C ALA A 14 13.11 7.89 3.84
N ILE A 15 13.70 6.89 4.50
CA ILE A 15 13.93 6.91 5.96
C ILE A 15 15.20 7.67 6.36
N GLY A 16 15.97 8.18 5.40
CA GLY A 16 17.20 8.93 5.65
C GLY A 16 18.39 8.09 6.11
N ALA A 17 18.39 6.77 5.86
CA ALA A 17 19.43 5.82 6.27
C ALA A 17 20.54 5.62 5.22
N LEU A 18 20.43 6.26 4.07
CA LEU A 18 21.38 6.10 2.95
C LEU A 18 22.68 6.87 3.18
N GLU A 19 23.82 6.30 2.75
CA GLU A 19 25.12 6.97 2.87
C GLU A 19 25.22 8.19 1.95
N LYS A 20 26.14 9.12 2.26
CA LYS A 20 26.26 10.39 1.53
C LYS A 20 26.53 10.18 0.03
N ALA A 21 27.36 9.22 -0.33
CA ALA A 21 27.72 8.96 -1.73
C ALA A 21 26.54 8.36 -2.52
N GLU A 22 25.84 7.39 -1.92
CA GLU A 22 24.67 6.73 -2.51
C GLU A 22 23.48 7.70 -2.63
N ARG A 23 23.27 8.56 -1.62
CA ARG A 23 22.28 9.63 -1.68
C ARG A 23 22.51 10.54 -2.87
N GLN A 24 23.75 10.97 -3.09
CA GLN A 24 24.08 11.85 -4.22
C GLN A 24 23.83 11.17 -5.56
N ALA A 25 24.13 9.87 -5.68
CA ALA A 25 23.87 9.11 -6.90
C ALA A 25 22.36 8.99 -7.19
N LEU A 26 21.55 8.70 -6.17
CA LEU A 26 20.10 8.63 -6.30
C LEU A 26 19.49 10.00 -6.62
N GLU A 27 19.94 11.07 -5.95
CA GLU A 27 19.47 12.43 -6.22
C GLU A 27 19.81 12.88 -7.66
N ALA A 28 21.01 12.57 -8.15
CA ALA A 28 21.38 12.84 -9.54
C ALA A 28 20.47 12.09 -10.53
N HIS A 29 20.12 10.84 -10.24
CA HIS A 29 19.20 10.03 -11.05
C HIS A 29 17.75 10.53 -10.98
N LEU A 30 17.30 11.02 -9.83
CA LEU A 30 16.00 11.67 -9.73
C LEU A 30 16.00 12.95 -10.57
N LEU A 31 17.06 13.77 -10.49
CA LEU A 31 17.21 14.99 -11.28
C LEU A 31 17.25 14.73 -12.79
N SER A 32 17.75 13.58 -13.25
CA SER A 32 17.69 13.20 -14.66
C SER A 32 16.28 12.90 -15.17
N GLY A 33 15.28 12.84 -14.29
CA GLY A 33 13.86 12.74 -14.67
C GLY A 33 13.31 11.32 -14.71
N CYS A 34 13.94 10.35 -14.04
CA CYS A 34 13.45 8.97 -13.98
C CYS A 34 12.08 8.91 -13.27
N MET A 35 11.03 8.61 -14.03
CA MET A 35 9.65 8.53 -13.51
C MET A 35 9.42 7.35 -12.55
N PRO A 36 9.89 6.12 -12.85
CA PRO A 36 9.77 4.99 -11.93
C PRO A 36 10.33 5.27 -10.53
N CYS A 37 11.59 5.73 -10.41
CA CYS A 37 12.18 6.07 -9.10
C CYS A 37 11.43 7.18 -8.37
N ARG A 38 10.88 8.16 -9.08
CA ARG A 38 10.07 9.24 -8.47
C ARG A 38 8.74 8.71 -7.93
N THR A 39 8.11 7.77 -8.63
CA THR A 39 6.88 7.13 -8.19
C THR A 39 7.15 6.24 -6.97
N ALA A 40 8.16 5.37 -7.05
CA ALA A 40 8.58 4.52 -5.93
C ALA A 40 8.92 5.35 -4.68
N LEU A 41 9.63 6.47 -4.86
CA LEU A 41 9.96 7.36 -3.74
C LEU A 41 8.71 7.95 -3.09
N LYS A 42 7.73 8.39 -3.88
CA LYS A 42 6.47 8.92 -3.33
C LYS A 42 5.73 7.86 -2.53
N GLU A 43 5.61 6.65 -3.07
CA GLU A 43 4.93 5.53 -2.41
C GLU A 43 5.57 5.22 -1.06
N VAL A 44 6.90 5.06 -1.00
CA VAL A 44 7.58 4.78 0.27
C VAL A 44 7.51 5.97 1.22
N GLN A 45 7.55 7.21 0.72
CA GLN A 45 7.44 8.40 1.55
C GLN A 45 6.06 8.49 2.24
N THR A 46 4.97 8.06 1.58
CA THR A 46 3.65 8.03 2.22
C THR A 46 3.62 7.16 3.47
N VAL A 47 4.26 5.99 3.42
CA VAL A 47 4.34 5.08 4.57
C VAL A 47 5.31 5.62 5.62
N THR A 48 6.45 6.15 5.19
CA THR A 48 7.51 6.68 6.06
C THR A 48 7.01 7.83 6.95
N ILE A 49 6.10 8.68 6.44
CA ILE A 49 5.51 9.78 7.23
C ILE A 49 4.67 9.26 8.41
N SER A 50 4.12 8.04 8.32
CA SER A 50 3.32 7.45 9.41
C SER A 50 4.19 6.81 10.50
N LEU A 51 5.41 6.38 10.16
CA LEU A 51 6.32 5.65 11.05
C LEU A 51 6.62 6.38 12.38
N PRO A 52 6.89 7.70 12.41
CA PRO A 52 7.18 8.41 13.66
C PRO A 52 6.03 8.38 14.67
N PHE A 53 4.79 8.23 14.20
CA PHE A 53 3.61 8.19 15.08
C PHE A 53 3.44 6.84 15.79
N ALA A 54 4.09 5.78 15.30
CA ALA A 54 4.12 4.48 15.96
C ALA A 54 5.19 4.39 17.07
N LEU A 55 6.08 5.39 17.18
CA LEU A 55 7.15 5.42 18.17
C LEU A 55 6.63 5.90 19.53
N ASN A 56 7.26 5.41 20.61
CA ASN A 56 7.01 5.94 21.93
C ASN A 56 7.60 7.37 22.04
N LEU A 57 6.74 8.36 22.25
CA LEU A 57 7.17 9.76 22.38
C LEU A 57 7.79 10.00 23.76
N VAL A 58 9.08 10.31 23.78
CA VAL A 58 9.75 10.83 24.98
C VAL A 58 9.45 12.33 25.11
N PRO A 59 8.88 12.80 26.24
CA PRO A 59 8.53 14.20 26.40
C PRO A 59 9.79 15.07 26.40
N PRO A 60 9.86 16.14 25.59
CA PRO A 60 11.03 17.00 25.54
C PRO A 60 11.17 17.85 26.82
N PRO A 61 12.41 18.10 27.30
CA PRO A 61 12.65 19.02 28.41
C PRO A 61 12.04 20.40 28.17
N ARG A 62 11.33 20.94 29.18
CA ARG A 62 10.60 22.23 29.05
C ARG A 62 11.48 23.42 28.67
N ALA A 63 12.76 23.38 29.04
CA ALA A 63 13.76 24.39 28.68
C ALA A 63 14.10 24.42 27.17
N LEU A 64 13.88 23.32 26.44
CA LEU A 64 14.09 23.30 24.99
C LEU A 64 13.03 24.10 24.25
N LYS A 65 11.77 24.06 24.72
CA LYS A 65 10.69 24.84 24.12
C LYS A 65 11.00 26.34 24.21
N THR A 66 11.43 26.82 25.37
CA THR A 66 11.79 28.24 25.55
C THR A 66 13.03 28.61 24.72
N LYS A 67 14.03 27.74 24.64
CA LYS A 67 15.23 27.95 23.79
C LYS A 67 14.91 28.04 22.30
N ILE A 68 14.07 27.13 21.78
CA ILE A 68 13.68 27.12 20.35
C ILE A 68 12.78 28.33 20.02
N MET A 69 11.81 28.63 20.88
CA MET A 69 10.94 29.79 20.69
C MET A 69 11.72 31.11 20.79
N GLY A 70 12.70 31.19 21.70
CA GLY A 70 13.61 32.32 21.82
C GLY A 70 14.56 32.48 20.63
N ALA A 71 15.07 31.38 20.08
CA ALA A 71 15.93 31.42 18.89
C ALA A 71 15.19 31.90 17.63
N ARG A 72 13.87 31.68 17.53
CA ARG A 72 13.04 32.19 16.42
C ARG A 72 12.79 33.70 16.52
N THR A 73 12.74 34.25 17.73
CA THR A 73 12.56 35.70 17.98
C THR A 73 13.87 36.47 18.04
N GLN A 74 15.02 35.80 18.13
CA GLN A 74 16.30 36.45 17.94
C GLN A 74 16.45 36.81 16.45
N ALA A 75 16.40 38.11 16.16
CA ALA A 75 17.00 38.64 14.95
C ALA A 75 18.44 38.11 14.85
N PRO A 76 18.91 37.74 13.64
CA PRO A 76 20.22 37.14 13.46
C PRO A 76 21.28 37.96 14.24
N PRO A 77 22.16 37.31 15.02
CA PRO A 77 23.29 38.01 15.60
C PRO A 77 24.05 38.65 14.45
N THR A 78 24.04 39.97 14.43
CA THR A 78 24.96 40.74 13.58
C THR A 78 26.35 40.34 14.04
N GLU A 79 26.98 39.43 13.29
CA GLU A 79 28.40 39.15 13.40
C GLU A 79 29.11 40.50 13.46
N THR A 80 29.81 40.68 14.56
CA THR A 80 30.48 41.91 14.93
C THR A 80 31.66 42.11 13.99
N ALA A 81 31.38 42.69 12.81
CA ALA A 81 32.39 43.36 12.02
C ALA A 81 32.66 44.72 12.68
N THR A 82 33.81 44.80 13.34
CA THR A 82 34.44 46.02 13.84
C THR A 82 34.42 47.12 12.77
N HIS A 83 33.59 48.15 12.96
CA HIS A 83 33.82 49.49 12.42
C HIS A 83 33.34 50.56 13.42
N PRO A 84 34.11 51.65 13.62
CA PRO A 84 33.93 52.54 14.75
C PRO A 84 32.77 53.52 14.56
N SER A 85 31.92 53.59 15.59
CA SER A 85 31.35 54.82 16.15
C SER A 85 30.92 55.90 15.15
N ALA A 86 29.67 55.83 14.71
CA ALA A 86 28.86 57.02 14.46
C ALA A 86 27.52 56.83 15.17
N THR A 87 27.31 57.56 16.26
CA THR A 87 26.03 57.65 16.98
C THR A 87 24.92 58.05 16.01
N PRO A 88 23.85 57.26 15.82
CA PRO A 88 22.71 57.71 15.06
C PRO A 88 21.90 58.69 15.93
N SER A 89 22.02 59.97 15.60
CA SER A 89 21.12 61.02 16.09
C SER A 89 19.70 60.69 15.65
N LEU A 90 18.82 60.44 16.62
CA LEU A 90 17.39 60.17 16.44
C LEU A 90 16.63 61.48 16.25
N GLU A 91 16.97 62.25 15.22
CA GLU A 91 16.09 63.32 14.73
C GLU A 91 15.52 62.90 13.37
N PRO A 92 14.22 62.56 13.31
CA PRO A 92 13.52 62.41 12.04
C PRO A 92 13.64 63.72 11.25
N GLY A 93 14.38 63.68 10.14
CA GLY A 93 14.62 64.85 9.30
C GLY A 93 13.32 65.48 8.80
N GLU A 94 13.37 66.80 8.53
CA GLU A 94 12.22 67.63 8.08
C GLU A 94 11.40 66.98 6.96
N TRP A 95 12.06 66.22 6.08
CA TRP A 95 11.42 65.49 4.99
C TRP A 95 10.28 64.56 5.44
N MET A 96 10.29 64.08 6.69
CA MET A 96 9.26 63.19 7.21
C MET A 96 7.94 63.92 7.56
N LYS A 97 7.97 65.25 7.76
CA LYS A 97 6.75 66.06 7.99
C LYS A 97 5.90 66.23 6.74
N HIS A 98 6.45 65.97 5.56
CA HIS A 98 5.74 66.13 4.28
C HIS A 98 5.11 64.83 3.78
N LEU A 99 5.48 63.69 4.37
CA LEU A 99 4.99 62.37 3.96
C LEU A 99 3.81 61.87 4.81
N PHE A 100 3.59 62.46 5.99
CA PHE A 100 2.52 62.04 6.89
C PHE A 100 1.76 63.26 7.43
N PRO A 101 0.67 63.70 6.77
CA PRO A 101 -0.18 64.77 7.32
C PRO A 101 -0.80 64.31 8.66
N PRO A 102 -0.84 65.17 9.70
CA PRO A 102 -1.42 64.79 10.99
C PRO A 102 -2.95 64.72 10.86
N THR A 103 -3.47 63.50 10.75
CA THR A 103 -4.91 63.26 10.91
C THR A 103 -5.27 63.30 12.39
N SER A 104 -5.72 64.47 12.84
CA SER A 104 -6.51 64.59 14.07
C SER A 104 -7.84 63.87 13.85
N THR A 105 -7.93 62.60 14.22
CA THR A 105 -9.22 61.92 14.33
C THR A 105 -9.75 62.03 15.75
N ALA A 106 -10.88 62.73 15.84
CA ALA A 106 -11.73 62.77 17.01
C ALA A 106 -11.99 61.36 17.54
N THR A 107 -11.87 61.20 18.85
CA THR A 107 -12.33 60.01 19.56
C THR A 107 -13.85 59.96 19.49
N THR A 108 -14.37 59.15 18.58
CA THR A 108 -15.75 58.65 18.61
C THR A 108 -15.76 57.20 18.11
N SER A 109 -16.30 56.32 18.95
CA SER A 109 -16.97 55.05 18.59
C SER A 109 -16.21 53.88 17.92
N PHE A 110 -14.92 53.64 18.23
CA PHE A 110 -14.26 52.38 17.81
C PHE A 110 -14.95 51.10 18.33
N GLY A 111 -15.68 51.16 19.44
CA GLY A 111 -16.40 50.01 20.00
C GLY A 111 -17.58 49.51 19.15
N LEU A 112 -18.35 50.43 18.54
CA LEU A 112 -19.51 50.07 17.71
C LEU A 112 -19.11 49.55 16.33
N ALA A 113 -18.05 50.12 15.75
CA ALA A 113 -17.52 49.66 14.47
C ALA A 113 -16.96 48.23 14.56
N LEU A 114 -16.24 47.91 15.64
CA LEU A 114 -15.68 46.57 15.83
C LEU A 114 -16.78 45.51 16.09
N GLY A 115 -17.85 45.89 16.81
CA GLY A 115 -19.00 45.01 17.06
C GLY A 115 -19.77 44.63 15.79
N LEU A 116 -20.01 45.58 14.89
CA LEU A 116 -20.70 45.32 13.62
C LEU A 116 -19.87 44.45 12.67
N VAL A 117 -18.55 44.63 12.64
CA VAL A 117 -17.65 43.78 11.85
C VAL A 117 -17.68 42.33 12.36
N PHE A 118 -17.62 42.13 13.68
CA PHE A 118 -17.67 40.78 14.26
C PHE A 118 -19.00 40.08 14.01
N ALA A 119 -20.12 40.79 14.14
CA ALA A 119 -21.46 40.27 13.82
C ALA A 119 -21.61 39.94 12.33
N GLY A 120 -21.05 40.77 11.44
CA GLY A 120 -21.01 40.49 10.01
C GLY A 120 -20.20 39.25 9.65
N ILE A 121 -19.04 39.06 10.29
CA ILE A 121 -18.20 37.86 10.10
C ILE A 121 -18.92 36.61 10.61
N LEU A 122 -19.55 36.67 11.79
CA LEU A 122 -20.33 35.55 12.33
C LEU A 122 -21.53 35.20 11.43
N GLY A 123 -22.26 36.20 10.94
CA GLY A 123 -23.35 36.02 9.99
C GLY A 123 -22.86 35.40 8.67
N LEU A 124 -21.73 35.86 8.14
CA LEU A 124 -21.11 35.31 6.94
C LEU A 124 -20.66 33.86 7.14
N LEU A 125 -20.01 33.54 8.26
CA LEU A 125 -19.58 32.17 8.58
C LEU A 125 -20.77 31.23 8.77
N MET A 126 -21.83 31.70 9.43
CA MET A 126 -23.07 30.92 9.58
C MET A 126 -23.77 30.70 8.24
N PHE A 127 -23.81 31.73 7.37
CA PHE A 127 -24.36 31.62 6.02
C PHE A 127 -23.52 30.70 5.12
N GLN A 128 -22.19 30.77 5.20
CA GLN A 128 -21.27 29.86 4.51
C GLN A 128 -21.42 28.43 5.01
N GLY A 129 -21.62 28.23 6.32
CA GLY A 129 -21.90 26.91 6.91
C GLY A 129 -23.25 26.34 6.46
N TRP A 130 -24.26 27.19 6.28
CA TRP A 130 -25.56 26.79 5.74
C TRP A 130 -25.52 26.52 4.23
N ASN A 131 -24.70 27.27 3.48
CA ASN A 131 -24.53 27.10 2.03
C ASN A 131 -23.49 26.05 1.64
N SER A 132 -22.69 25.55 2.59
CA SER A 132 -21.77 24.45 2.32
C SER A 132 -22.59 23.17 2.21
N PRO A 133 -22.71 22.54 1.03
CA PRO A 133 -23.38 21.25 0.93
C PRO A 133 -22.64 20.27 1.86
N PRO A 134 -23.37 19.50 2.70
CA PRO A 134 -22.74 18.55 3.61
C PRO A 134 -21.89 17.58 2.79
N ARG A 135 -20.59 17.51 3.10
CA ARG A 135 -19.57 16.66 2.42
C ARG A 135 -19.82 15.15 2.55
N VAL A 136 -20.97 14.77 3.11
CA VAL A 136 -21.45 13.41 3.36
C VAL A 136 -21.60 12.60 2.07
N THR A 137 -21.69 13.24 0.91
CA THR A 137 -21.87 12.57 -0.38
C THR A 137 -20.60 11.94 -0.96
N GLU A 138 -19.41 12.27 -0.45
CA GLU A 138 -18.15 11.68 -0.93
C GLU A 138 -17.83 10.38 -0.18
N ASP A 139 -18.06 10.35 1.14
CA ASP A 139 -17.93 9.13 1.96
C ASP A 139 -18.91 8.03 1.53
N THR A 140 -20.15 8.36 1.16
CA THR A 140 -21.13 7.35 0.74
C THR A 140 -20.76 6.63 -0.55
N ARG A 141 -20.04 7.30 -1.46
CA ARG A 141 -19.54 6.66 -2.70
C ARG A 141 -18.47 5.62 -2.38
N THR A 142 -17.54 5.96 -1.49
CA THR A 142 -16.49 5.02 -1.06
C THR A 142 -17.07 3.80 -0.35
N LEU A 143 -18.05 3.99 0.55
CA LEU A 143 -18.73 2.87 1.21
C LEU A 143 -19.46 1.98 0.20
N THR A 144 -20.10 2.57 -0.82
CA THR A 144 -20.79 1.81 -1.86
C THR A 144 -19.80 1.01 -2.72
N GLU A 145 -18.66 1.61 -3.06
CA GLU A 145 -17.59 0.95 -3.83
C GLU A 145 -16.96 -0.21 -3.05
N LEU A 146 -16.63 0.00 -1.77
CA LEU A 146 -16.12 -1.05 -0.89
C LEU A 146 -17.15 -2.19 -0.74
N GLN A 147 -18.43 -1.86 -0.63
CA GLN A 147 -19.48 -2.87 -0.52
C GLN A 147 -19.53 -3.74 -1.79
N ILE A 148 -19.47 -3.12 -2.96
CA ILE A 148 -19.40 -3.84 -4.25
C ILE A 148 -18.15 -4.72 -4.31
N GLN A 149 -17.02 -4.26 -3.77
CA GLN A 149 -15.78 -5.03 -3.72
C GLN A 149 -15.90 -6.25 -2.80
N VAL A 150 -16.57 -6.12 -1.65
CA VAL A 150 -16.85 -7.24 -0.75
C VAL A 150 -17.81 -8.24 -1.39
N ASP A 151 -18.86 -7.76 -2.06
CA ASP A 151 -19.83 -8.62 -2.74
C ASP A 151 -19.19 -9.40 -3.90
N THR A 152 -18.31 -8.75 -4.67
CA THR A 152 -17.54 -9.41 -5.73
C THR A 152 -16.54 -10.42 -5.19
N ALA A 153 -15.84 -10.11 -4.10
CA ALA A 153 -14.94 -11.05 -3.43
C ALA A 153 -15.70 -12.29 -2.91
N ASN A 154 -16.86 -12.08 -2.28
CA ASN A 154 -17.73 -13.18 -1.82
C ASN A 154 -18.22 -14.05 -3.00
N ALA A 155 -18.60 -13.43 -4.12
CA ALA A 155 -18.99 -14.17 -5.33
C ALA A 155 -17.82 -14.97 -5.94
N GLN A 156 -16.58 -14.48 -5.84
CA GLN A 156 -15.42 -15.24 -6.27
C GLN A 156 -15.17 -16.46 -5.35
N VAL A 157 -15.33 -16.30 -4.03
CA VAL A 157 -15.19 -17.41 -3.08
C VAL A 157 -16.20 -18.52 -3.36
N THR A 158 -17.47 -18.19 -3.60
CA THR A 158 -18.49 -19.20 -3.93
C THR A 158 -18.19 -19.90 -5.25
N THR A 159 -17.71 -19.16 -6.25
CA THR A 159 -17.30 -19.73 -7.55
C THR A 159 -16.12 -20.70 -7.38
N LEU A 160 -15.10 -20.33 -6.59
CA LEU A 160 -13.96 -21.20 -6.31
C LEU A 160 -14.36 -22.45 -5.54
N GLN A 161 -15.26 -22.32 -4.55
CA GLN A 161 -15.81 -23.46 -3.83
C GLN A 161 -16.55 -24.42 -4.75
N GLN A 162 -17.33 -23.90 -5.70
CA GLN A 162 -18.02 -24.71 -6.70
C GLN A 162 -17.05 -25.44 -7.62
N GLN A 163 -15.99 -24.77 -8.08
CA GLN A 163 -14.94 -25.40 -8.89
C GLN A 163 -14.20 -26.51 -8.14
N LEU A 164 -13.95 -26.35 -6.84
CA LEU A 164 -13.33 -27.39 -6.02
C LEU A 164 -14.25 -28.61 -5.90
N GLY A 165 -15.56 -28.41 -5.68
CA GLY A 165 -16.53 -29.50 -5.63
C GLY A 165 -16.61 -30.29 -6.95
N GLU A 166 -16.63 -29.58 -8.09
CA GLU A 166 -16.63 -30.22 -9.41
C GLU A 166 -15.34 -31.02 -9.66
N ARG A 167 -14.18 -30.50 -9.24
CA ARG A 167 -12.90 -31.23 -9.32
C ARG A 167 -12.87 -32.47 -8.44
N GLU A 168 -13.47 -32.40 -7.26
CA GLU A 168 -13.55 -33.54 -6.34
C GLU A 168 -14.42 -34.65 -6.95
N GLU A 169 -15.58 -34.31 -7.53
CA GLU A 169 -16.46 -35.26 -8.22
C GLU A 169 -15.78 -35.92 -9.44
N LEU A 170 -15.02 -35.14 -10.22
CA LEU A 170 -14.22 -35.68 -11.32
C LEU A 170 -13.11 -36.62 -10.83
N LEU A 171 -12.47 -36.31 -9.70
CA LEU A 171 -11.45 -37.20 -9.11
C LEU A 171 -12.07 -38.49 -8.58
N THR A 172 -13.27 -38.45 -8.00
CA THR A 172 -13.97 -39.67 -7.58
C THR A 172 -14.40 -40.51 -8.78
N GLN A 173 -14.94 -39.88 -9.82
CA GLN A 173 -15.36 -40.58 -11.04
C GLN A 173 -14.18 -41.25 -11.75
N THR A 174 -13.05 -40.55 -11.89
CA THR A 174 -11.84 -41.12 -12.51
C THR A 174 -11.24 -42.25 -11.67
N ARG A 175 -11.29 -42.15 -10.33
CA ARG A 175 -10.90 -43.23 -9.43
C ARG A 175 -11.78 -44.46 -9.62
N GLU A 176 -13.10 -44.28 -9.69
CA GLU A 176 -14.05 -45.39 -9.89
C GLU A 176 -13.86 -46.08 -11.24
N GLU A 177 -13.65 -45.31 -12.32
CA GLU A 177 -13.34 -45.88 -13.64
C GLU A 177 -12.02 -46.66 -13.61
N LEU A 178 -10.96 -46.13 -12.99
CA LEU A 178 -9.70 -46.86 -12.85
C LEU A 178 -9.89 -48.16 -12.06
N GLN A 179 -10.64 -48.14 -10.96
CA GLN A 179 -10.90 -49.33 -10.16
C GLN A 179 -11.67 -50.38 -10.98
N ARG A 180 -12.70 -49.96 -11.71
CA ARG A 180 -13.45 -50.84 -12.61
C ARG A 180 -12.55 -51.46 -13.68
N ARG A 181 -11.67 -50.67 -14.32
CA ARG A 181 -10.70 -51.19 -15.30
C ARG A 181 -9.72 -52.17 -14.69
N THR A 182 -9.32 -51.97 -13.43
CA THR A 182 -8.43 -52.92 -12.75
C THR A 182 -9.14 -54.24 -12.45
N GLU A 183 -10.43 -54.21 -12.09
CA GLU A 183 -11.25 -55.41 -11.89
C GLU A 183 -11.49 -56.15 -13.21
N GLU A 184 -11.80 -55.44 -14.29
CA GLU A 184 -11.93 -56.00 -15.65
C GLU A 184 -10.61 -56.68 -16.10
N LEU A 185 -9.45 -56.06 -15.85
CA LEU A 185 -8.15 -56.65 -16.18
C LEU A 185 -7.84 -57.90 -15.33
N ALA A 186 -8.23 -57.92 -14.05
CA ALA A 186 -8.05 -59.09 -13.20
C ALA A 186 -8.88 -60.29 -13.69
N GLU A 187 -10.14 -60.05 -14.06
CA GLU A 187 -11.04 -61.05 -14.62
C GLU A 187 -10.50 -61.60 -15.96
N VAL A 188 -10.06 -60.72 -16.87
CA VAL A 188 -9.48 -61.14 -18.15
C VAL A 188 -8.20 -61.97 -17.93
N LYS A 189 -7.36 -61.59 -16.96
CA LYS A 189 -6.16 -62.35 -16.61
C LYS A 189 -6.52 -63.76 -16.10
N ASP A 190 -7.53 -63.89 -15.24
CA ASP A 190 -7.95 -65.20 -14.72
C ASP A 190 -8.55 -66.08 -15.83
N GLN A 191 -9.30 -65.50 -16.78
CA GLN A 191 -9.77 -66.21 -17.98
C GLN A 191 -8.61 -66.71 -18.86
N LEU A 192 -7.54 -65.91 -19.02
CA LEU A 192 -6.34 -66.35 -19.75
C LEU A 192 -5.66 -67.52 -19.04
N ILE A 193 -5.49 -67.47 -17.71
CA ILE A 193 -4.89 -68.57 -16.93
C ILE A 193 -5.72 -69.85 -17.07
N GLN A 194 -7.06 -69.73 -17.01
CA GLN A 194 -7.94 -70.88 -17.19
C GLN A 194 -7.83 -71.49 -18.59
N ARG A 195 -7.76 -70.65 -19.63
CA ARG A 195 -7.60 -71.12 -21.02
C ARG A 195 -6.23 -71.74 -21.28
N GLU A 196 -5.18 -71.20 -20.67
CA GLU A 196 -3.85 -71.80 -20.72
C GLU A 196 -3.86 -73.21 -20.09
N ALA A 197 -4.50 -73.37 -18.94
CA ALA A 197 -4.66 -74.68 -18.29
C ALA A 197 -5.47 -75.69 -19.12
N GLU A 198 -6.56 -75.25 -19.77
CA GLU A 198 -7.35 -76.10 -20.68
C GLU A 198 -6.51 -76.56 -21.89
N VAL A 199 -5.69 -75.67 -22.46
CA VAL A 199 -4.80 -76.00 -23.59
C VAL A 199 -3.72 -76.99 -23.16
N ASP A 200 -3.13 -76.83 -21.99
CA ASP A 200 -2.13 -77.75 -21.45
C ASP A 200 -2.70 -79.14 -21.17
N ASP A 201 -3.93 -79.24 -20.64
CA ASP A 201 -4.63 -80.51 -20.44
C ASP A 201 -4.92 -81.23 -21.77
N LEU A 202 -5.46 -80.52 -22.76
CA LEU A 202 -5.70 -81.07 -24.10
C LEU A 202 -4.40 -81.56 -24.76
N LYS A 203 -3.29 -80.85 -24.57
CA LYS A 203 -1.97 -81.25 -25.05
C LYS A 203 -1.46 -82.51 -24.33
N ALA A 204 -1.68 -82.64 -23.02
CA ALA A 204 -1.33 -83.84 -22.27
C ALA A 204 -2.15 -85.07 -22.71
N GLN A 205 -3.43 -84.89 -23.02
CA GLN A 205 -4.30 -85.95 -23.57
C GLN A 205 -3.80 -86.43 -24.95
N LEU A 206 -3.37 -85.51 -25.83
CA LEU A 206 -2.81 -85.86 -27.14
C LEU A 206 -1.42 -86.52 -27.05
N ALA A 207 -0.63 -86.22 -26.01
CA ALA A 207 0.69 -86.81 -25.80
C ALA A 207 0.65 -88.22 -25.16
N GLN A 208 -0.50 -88.67 -24.64
CA GLN A 208 -0.63 -90.03 -24.14
C GLN A 208 -0.55 -91.04 -25.30
N PRO A 209 0.40 -92.00 -25.27
CA PRO A 209 0.46 -93.03 -26.28
C PRO A 209 -0.77 -93.92 -26.16
N SER A 210 -1.50 -94.08 -27.27
CA SER A 210 -2.56 -95.05 -27.48
C SER A 210 -2.00 -96.49 -27.43
N GLY A 211 -1.54 -96.88 -26.25
CA GLY A 211 -0.86 -98.13 -25.95
C GLY A 211 -1.67 -98.99 -25.00
N ARG A 212 -2.90 -99.37 -25.38
CA ARG A 212 -3.58 -100.51 -24.75
C ARG A 212 -4.64 -101.15 -25.64
N SER A 213 -4.21 -101.59 -26.82
CA SER A 213 -4.97 -102.51 -27.65
C SER A 213 -4.07 -103.70 -27.95
N SER A 214 -4.10 -104.74 -27.10
CA SER A 214 -3.81 -106.16 -27.41
C SER A 214 -3.50 -106.94 -26.14
N GLN A 215 -4.52 -107.53 -25.51
CA GLN A 215 -4.37 -108.84 -24.87
C GLN A 215 -5.75 -109.47 -24.60
N LEU A 216 -6.17 -110.34 -25.53
CA LEU A 216 -6.92 -111.58 -25.27
C LEU A 216 -5.89 -112.74 -25.32
N PRO A 217 -6.17 -113.95 -24.81
CA PRO A 217 -7.49 -114.52 -24.47
C PRO A 217 -7.69 -114.89 -22.99
#